data_AF-A0A0H2SWY9-F1
#
_entry.id   AF-A0A0H2SWY9-F1
#
_cell.length_a   1.000
_cell.length_b   1.000
_cell.length_c   1.000
_cell.angle_alpha   90.00
_cell.angle_beta   90.00
_cell.angle_gamma   90.00
#
_symmetry.space_group_name_H-M   'P 1'
#
loop_
_entity.id
_entity.type
_entity.pdbx_description
1 polymer ?
#
loop_
_entity_poly.entity_id
_entity_poly.type
_entity_poly.pdbx_seq_one_letter_code
_entity_poly.pdbx_strand_id
1 'polypeptide(L)'
;MNYLILSIILGLIPFIQLFVKGWLFFGVSLIAFIIYYQILKLKGKEVFSFLAGTIIGSEAIALLFGFTNYFILFYLLVVSGIFLVAANEEKKFDILKNYIRNNNFKPENWRYYHLFFGRGEISSIEEIGKLLSSTLAIGNNYIAYSFKMPNGDYFNQIIYKNEIESYNLYDIKGNQEFYYPKIRDLFLPNKRIRTLHKPFLESFCLTIALKNGEVISFYEEPDVLQKIIDDLDNL
;
A
#
# COMPACT_ATOMS: atom_id res chain seq x y z
N MET A 1 22.33 4.29 -3.59
CA MET A 1 21.83 5.01 -4.78
C MET A 1 20.92 6.12 -4.30
N ASN A 2 21.11 7.37 -4.74
CA ASN A 2 20.25 8.47 -4.30
C ASN A 2 18.94 8.43 -5.11
N TYR A 3 17.87 7.90 -4.52
CA TYR A 3 16.58 7.70 -5.19
C TYR A 3 15.89 9.03 -5.57
N LEU A 4 16.31 10.15 -4.97
CA LEU A 4 15.88 11.49 -5.40
C LEU A 4 16.46 11.86 -6.78
N ILE A 5 17.74 11.55 -7.02
CA ILE A 5 18.37 11.75 -8.33
C ILE A 5 17.70 10.88 -9.39
N LEU A 6 17.39 9.64 -9.03
CA LEU A 6 16.61 8.78 -9.91
C LEU A 6 15.26 9.44 -10.22
N SER A 7 14.51 9.90 -9.21
CA SER A 7 13.21 10.57 -9.43
C SER A 7 13.29 11.82 -10.31
N ILE A 8 14.40 12.56 -10.29
CA ILE A 8 14.66 13.65 -11.24
C ILE A 8 14.75 13.11 -12.67
N ILE A 9 15.64 12.14 -12.90
CA ILE A 9 15.87 11.54 -14.21
C ILE A 9 14.57 10.97 -14.79
N LEU A 10 13.81 10.26 -13.95
CA LEU A 10 12.53 9.67 -14.33
C LEU A 10 11.44 10.73 -14.56
N GLY A 11 11.49 11.82 -13.80
CA GLY A 11 10.59 12.96 -13.97
C GLY A 11 10.76 13.72 -15.29
N LEU A 12 11.88 13.52 -16.00
CA LEU A 12 12.14 14.12 -17.31
C LEU A 12 11.55 13.32 -18.49
N ILE A 13 10.78 12.25 -18.23
CA ILE A 13 10.07 11.50 -19.28
C ILE A 13 9.33 12.40 -20.28
N PRO A 14 8.65 13.49 -19.87
CA PRO A 14 7.94 14.34 -20.83
C PRO A 14 8.83 14.87 -21.97
N PHE A 15 10.14 15.02 -21.77
CA PHE A 15 11.06 15.43 -22.85
C PHE A 15 11.28 14.36 -23.92
N ILE A 16 10.94 13.09 -23.66
CA ILE A 16 10.97 12.02 -24.68
C ILE A 16 10.01 12.34 -25.84
N GLN A 17 9.00 13.20 -25.62
CA GLN A 17 8.10 13.70 -26.67
C GLN A 17 8.83 14.38 -27.83
N LEU A 18 10.05 14.89 -27.61
CA LEU A 18 10.90 15.45 -28.66
C LEU A 18 11.28 14.42 -29.73
N PHE A 19 11.43 13.16 -29.34
CA PHE A 19 11.88 12.07 -30.19
C PHE A 19 10.73 11.14 -30.60
N VAL A 20 9.79 10.88 -29.68
CA VAL A 20 8.68 9.94 -29.87
C VAL A 20 7.37 10.69 -29.73
N LYS A 21 6.59 10.80 -30.80
CA LYS A 21 5.34 11.57 -30.84
C LYS A 21 4.09 10.68 -30.84
N GLY A 22 2.97 11.24 -30.38
CA GLY A 22 1.65 10.62 -30.47
C GLY A 22 1.49 9.37 -29.59
N TRP A 23 0.77 8.36 -30.09
CA TRP A 23 0.42 7.15 -29.36
C TRP A 23 1.62 6.33 -28.86
N LEU A 24 2.75 6.38 -29.57
CA LEU A 24 3.97 5.67 -29.16
C LEU A 24 4.55 6.23 -27.86
N PHE A 25 4.46 7.55 -27.65
CA PHE A 25 4.88 8.17 -26.39
C PHE A 25 4.07 7.63 -25.22
N PHE A 26 2.75 7.48 -25.41
CA PHE A 26 1.86 6.96 -24.38
C PHE A 26 2.27 5.55 -23.93
N GLY A 27 2.47 4.64 -24.90
CA GLY A 27 2.86 3.26 -24.58
C GLY A 27 4.22 3.16 -23.88
N VAL A 28 5.24 3.84 -24.41
CA VAL A 28 6.60 3.80 -23.85
C VAL A 28 6.64 4.45 -22.47
N SER A 29 6.00 5.60 -22.29
CA SER A 29 5.96 6.30 -20.99
C SER A 29 5.22 5.48 -19.94
N LEU A 30 4.09 4.84 -20.29
CA LEU A 30 3.32 4.02 -19.36
C LEU A 30 4.14 2.84 -18.84
N ILE A 31 4.82 2.12 -19.72
CA ILE A 31 5.70 1.00 -19.34
C ILE A 31 6.82 1.51 -18.43
N ALA A 32 7.44 2.65 -18.77
CA ALA A 32 8.49 3.25 -17.95
C ALA A 32 7.95 3.61 -16.55
N PHE A 33 6.78 4.25 -16.44
CA PHE A 33 6.18 4.59 -15.15
C PHE A 33 5.86 3.37 -14.28
N ILE A 34 5.42 2.26 -14.87
CA ILE A 34 5.20 0.99 -14.14
C ILE A 34 6.51 0.45 -13.56
N ILE A 35 7.56 0.39 -14.39
CA ILE A 35 8.90 -0.05 -13.94
C ILE A 35 9.41 0.85 -12.82
N TYR A 36 9.20 2.17 -12.95
CA TYR A 36 9.64 3.15 -11.98
C TYR A 36 8.92 3.03 -10.66
N TYR A 37 7.60 2.83 -10.68
CA TYR A 37 6.84 2.55 -9.48
C TYR A 37 7.43 1.36 -8.70
N GLN A 38 7.74 0.26 -9.41
CA GLN A 38 8.29 -0.94 -8.78
C GLN A 38 9.68 -0.72 -8.17
N ILE A 39 10.54 0.08 -8.82
CA ILE A 39 11.89 0.41 -8.31
C ILE A 39 11.82 1.34 -7.10
N LEU A 40 10.90 2.30 -7.11
CA LEU A 40 10.74 3.32 -6.07
C LEU A 40 9.90 2.86 -4.88
N LYS A 41 9.25 1.69 -4.99
CA LYS A 41 8.48 1.09 -3.90
C LYS A 41 9.32 0.98 -2.62
N LEU A 42 8.75 1.35 -1.48
CA LEU A 42 9.38 1.41 -0.16
C LEU A 42 10.52 2.43 -0.02
N LYS A 43 10.73 3.34 -0.99
CA LYS A 43 11.78 4.39 -0.91
C LYS A 43 11.29 5.69 -0.27
N GLY A 44 10.04 5.76 0.14
CA GLY A 44 9.47 6.85 0.93
C GLY A 44 8.70 7.89 0.11
N LYS A 45 7.90 8.67 0.84
CA LYS A 45 6.95 9.66 0.31
C LYS A 45 7.64 10.76 -0.51
N GLU A 46 8.78 11.25 -0.04
CA GLU A 46 9.48 12.38 -0.66
C GLU A 46 9.86 12.07 -2.10
N VAL A 47 10.35 10.86 -2.34
CA VAL A 47 10.76 10.35 -3.65
C VAL A 47 9.59 10.38 -4.64
N PHE A 48 8.43 9.85 -4.26
CA PHE A 48 7.23 9.86 -5.10
C PHE A 48 6.62 11.25 -5.28
N SER A 49 6.62 12.08 -4.23
CA SER A 49 6.11 13.47 -4.31
C SER A 49 6.98 14.30 -5.23
N PHE A 50 8.30 14.11 -5.17
CA PHE A 50 9.26 14.79 -6.03
C PHE A 50 9.11 14.34 -7.49
N LEU A 51 8.96 13.02 -7.74
CA LEU A 51 8.65 12.49 -9.07
C LEU A 51 7.37 13.10 -9.67
N ALA A 52 6.30 13.16 -8.88
CA ALA A 52 5.03 13.75 -9.32
C ALA A 52 5.21 15.24 -9.69
N GLY A 53 5.97 15.99 -8.89
CA GLY A 53 6.30 17.39 -9.13
C GLY A 53 7.19 17.59 -10.37
N THR A 54 8.20 16.75 -10.58
CA THR A 54 9.10 16.84 -11.73
C THR A 54 8.40 16.48 -13.05
N ILE A 55 7.45 15.55 -13.05
CA ILE A 55 6.60 15.27 -14.22
C ILE A 55 5.79 16.51 -14.61
N ILE A 56 5.14 17.17 -13.64
CA ILE A 56 4.35 18.38 -13.92
C ILE A 56 5.27 19.53 -14.35
N GLY A 57 6.40 19.72 -13.67
CA GLY A 57 7.36 20.77 -13.97
C GLY A 57 7.96 20.62 -15.37
N SER A 58 8.36 19.40 -15.76
CA SER A 58 8.90 19.13 -17.10
C SER A 58 7.83 19.28 -18.19
N GLU A 59 6.59 18.86 -17.93
CA GLU A 59 5.48 19.07 -18.86
C GLU A 59 5.13 20.55 -19.04
N ALA A 60 5.16 21.34 -17.96
CA ALA A 60 4.97 22.79 -18.04
C ALA A 60 6.05 23.46 -18.92
N ILE A 61 7.31 23.01 -18.81
CA ILE A 61 8.39 23.46 -19.69
C ILE A 61 8.12 23.04 -21.13
N ALA A 62 7.74 21.77 -21.37
CA ALA A 62 7.42 21.27 -22.71
C ALA A 62 6.27 22.05 -23.36
N LEU A 63 5.29 22.50 -22.57
CA LEU A 63 4.18 23.34 -23.01
C LEU A 63 4.64 24.74 -23.42
N LEU A 64 5.51 25.38 -22.64
CA LEU A 64 6.06 26.70 -22.98
C LEU A 64 6.80 26.70 -24.33
N PHE A 65 7.46 25.61 -24.68
CA PHE A 65 8.16 25.46 -25.96
C PHE A 65 7.28 24.87 -27.08
N GLY A 66 5.99 24.60 -26.83
CA GLY A 66 5.06 24.11 -27.85
C GLY A 66 5.28 22.67 -28.28
N PHE A 67 5.93 21.85 -27.45
CA PHE A 67 6.23 20.44 -27.77
C PHE A 67 5.12 19.46 -27.38
N THR A 68 4.17 19.89 -26.55
CA THR A 68 3.08 19.04 -26.04
C THR A 68 1.70 19.40 -26.59
N ASN A 69 0.73 18.53 -26.34
CA ASN A 69 -0.69 18.72 -26.63
C ASN A 69 -1.50 18.56 -25.33
N TYR A 70 -2.66 19.21 -25.25
CA TYR A 70 -3.60 19.11 -24.13
C TYR A 70 -3.94 17.67 -23.74
N PHE A 71 -3.99 16.74 -24.71
CA PHE A 71 -4.22 15.33 -24.44
C PHE A 71 -3.08 14.69 -23.61
N ILE A 72 -1.83 14.99 -23.96
CA ILE A 72 -0.65 14.47 -23.26
C ILE A 72 -0.52 15.11 -21.88
N LEU A 73 -0.80 16.42 -21.78
CA LEU A 73 -0.89 17.13 -20.52
C LEU A 73 -1.88 16.47 -19.57
N PHE A 74 -3.10 16.17 -20.04
CA PHE A 74 -4.11 15.50 -19.22
C PHE A 74 -3.66 14.11 -18.75
N TYR A 75 -3.05 13.32 -19.63
CA TYR A 75 -2.47 12.04 -19.27
C TYR A 75 -1.41 12.17 -18.17
N LEU A 76 -0.47 13.09 -18.30
CA LEU A 76 0.61 13.28 -17.31
C LEU A 76 0.10 13.84 -15.98
N LEU A 77 -0.97 14.64 -15.98
CA LEU A 77 -1.66 15.05 -14.76
C LEU A 77 -2.27 13.85 -14.02
N VAL A 78 -2.91 12.92 -14.73
CA VAL A 78 -3.44 11.69 -14.15
C VAL A 78 -2.31 10.83 -13.58
N VAL A 79 -1.21 10.65 -14.33
CA VAL A 79 -0.03 9.90 -13.87
C VAL A 79 0.59 10.54 -12.62
N SER A 80 0.75 11.86 -12.60
CA SER A 80 1.24 12.58 -11.42
C SER A 80 0.31 12.39 -10.21
N GLY A 81 -1.01 12.44 -10.43
CA GLY A 81 -2.00 12.11 -9.41
C GLY A 81 -1.84 10.70 -8.82
N ILE A 82 -1.60 9.70 -9.67
CA ILE A 82 -1.34 8.32 -9.22
C ILE A 82 -0.07 8.25 -8.35
N PHE A 83 1.00 8.93 -8.74
CA PHE A 83 2.22 8.97 -7.92
C PHE A 83 2.04 9.74 -6.60
N LEU A 84 1.16 10.73 -6.54
CA LEU A 84 0.79 11.38 -5.26
C LEU A 84 -0.01 10.45 -4.34
N VAL A 85 -0.88 9.61 -4.91
CA VAL A 85 -1.57 8.56 -4.13
C VAL A 85 -0.55 7.57 -3.59
N ALA A 86 0.39 7.11 -4.41
CA ALA A 86 1.50 6.25 -3.99
C ALA A 86 2.35 6.91 -2.88
N ALA A 87 2.62 8.21 -2.97
CA ALA A 87 3.32 8.95 -1.92
C ALA A 87 2.55 8.95 -0.59
N ASN A 88 1.22 9.02 -0.62
CA ASN A 88 0.39 8.93 0.58
C ASN A 88 0.39 7.53 1.21
N GLU A 89 0.50 6.48 0.41
CA GLU A 89 0.69 5.11 0.91
C GLU A 89 2.06 4.95 1.56
N GLU A 90 3.13 5.42 0.90
CA GLU A 90 4.50 5.39 1.43
C GLU A 90 4.66 6.20 2.71
N LYS A 91 3.90 7.30 2.87
CA LYS A 91 3.86 8.07 4.11
C LYS A 91 3.57 7.19 5.33
N LYS A 92 2.70 6.18 5.21
CA LYS A 92 2.36 5.27 6.32
C LYS A 92 3.56 4.41 6.72
N PHE A 93 4.36 3.97 5.75
CA PHE A 93 5.59 3.24 6.02
C PHE A 93 6.67 4.16 6.60
N ASP A 94 6.81 5.38 6.10
CA ASP A 94 7.78 6.34 6.62
C ASP A 94 7.52 6.71 8.08
N ILE A 95 6.26 6.82 8.49
CA ILE A 95 5.89 7.04 9.90
C ILE A 95 6.41 5.90 10.78
N LEU A 96 6.17 4.65 10.39
CA LEU A 96 6.63 3.48 11.14
C LEU A 96 8.17 3.37 11.11
N LYS A 97 8.82 3.62 9.97
CA LYS A 97 10.29 3.67 9.85
C LYS A 97 10.90 4.72 10.76
N ASN A 98 10.34 5.93 10.81
CA ASN A 98 10.80 6.99 11.69
C ASN A 98 10.63 6.62 13.16
N TYR A 99 9.50 5.98 13.52
CA TYR A 99 9.28 5.50 14.88
C TYR A 99 10.30 4.41 15.28
N ILE A 100 10.57 3.44 14.41
CA ILE A 100 11.60 2.40 14.61
C ILE A 100 12.98 3.05 14.80
N ARG A 101 13.31 4.05 13.97
CA ARG A 101 14.57 4.81 14.06
C ARG A 101 14.72 5.56 15.38
N ASN A 102 13.65 6.21 15.84
CA ASN A 102 13.62 6.94 17.11
C ASN A 102 13.80 6.01 18.32
N ASN A 103 13.49 4.72 18.17
CA ASN A 103 13.72 3.68 19.17
C ASN A 103 15.09 2.97 19.01
N ASN A 104 16.05 3.58 18.31
CA ASN A 104 17.42 3.07 18.09
C ASN A 104 17.53 1.77 17.28
N PHE A 105 16.51 1.41 16.50
CA PHE A 105 16.59 0.31 15.55
C PHE A 105 16.95 0.80 14.14
N LYS A 106 17.55 -0.08 13.33
CA LYS A 106 17.85 0.19 11.91
C LYS A 106 16.65 -0.20 11.05
N PRO A 107 15.89 0.74 10.46
CA PRO A 107 14.68 0.43 9.68
C PRO A 107 14.95 -0.45 8.46
N GLU A 108 16.17 -0.42 7.91
CA GLU A 108 16.55 -1.18 6.72
C GLU A 108 16.55 -2.70 6.93
N ASN A 109 16.61 -3.14 8.19
CA ASN A 109 16.63 -4.56 8.57
C ASN A 109 15.23 -5.14 8.81
N TRP A 110 14.17 -4.35 8.58
CA TRP A 110 12.80 -4.75 8.87
C TRP A 110 12.05 -5.03 7.57
N ARG A 111 11.15 -6.02 7.61
CA ARG A 111 10.23 -6.32 6.52
C ARG A 111 8.90 -5.64 6.78
N TYR A 112 8.41 -4.90 5.80
CA TYR A 112 7.23 -4.06 5.95
C TYR A 112 6.04 -4.61 5.17
N TYR A 113 4.87 -4.62 5.81
CA TYR A 113 3.61 -5.11 5.29
C TYR A 113 2.53 -4.05 5.49
N HIS A 114 1.68 -3.85 4.48
CA HIS A 114 0.42 -3.13 4.66
C HIS A 114 -0.63 -4.15 5.06
N LEU A 115 -1.38 -3.86 6.12
CA LEU A 115 -2.40 -4.74 6.69
C LEU A 115 -3.59 -3.91 7.19
N PHE A 116 -4.67 -4.56 7.58
CA PHE A 116 -5.74 -3.94 8.36
C PHE A 116 -5.69 -4.42 9.81
N PHE A 117 -5.83 -3.49 10.75
CA PHE A 117 -5.74 -3.72 12.18
C PHE A 117 -7.11 -3.74 12.84
N GLY A 118 -7.32 -4.72 13.73
CA GLY A 118 -8.44 -4.83 14.64
C GLY A 118 -7.97 -5.04 16.07
N ARG A 119 -8.69 -4.46 17.03
CA ARG A 119 -8.43 -4.70 18.46
C ARG A 119 -9.22 -5.93 18.92
N GLY A 120 -8.55 -6.86 19.60
CA GLY A 120 -9.15 -8.15 19.98
C GLY A 120 -9.28 -9.09 18.79
N GLU A 121 -9.88 -10.26 19.04
CA GLU A 121 -10.19 -11.23 17.99
C GLU A 121 -11.37 -10.75 17.13
N ILE A 122 -11.21 -10.81 15.81
CA ILE A 122 -12.26 -10.41 14.86
C ILE A 122 -13.19 -11.60 14.71
N SER A 123 -14.44 -11.43 15.13
CA SER A 123 -15.38 -12.56 15.22
C SER A 123 -16.31 -12.67 14.01
N SER A 124 -16.44 -11.60 13.23
CA SER A 124 -17.41 -11.49 12.14
C SER A 124 -16.89 -10.73 10.93
N ILE A 125 -17.45 -11.01 9.75
CA ILE A 125 -17.13 -10.29 8.51
C ILE A 125 -17.58 -8.82 8.57
N GLU A 126 -18.59 -8.50 9.37
CA GLU A 126 -19.06 -7.14 9.59
C GLU A 126 -18.02 -6.28 10.30
N GLU A 127 -17.21 -6.88 11.18
CA GLU A 127 -16.11 -6.21 11.86
C GLU A 127 -14.94 -5.91 10.92
N ILE A 128 -14.76 -6.68 9.84
CA ILE A 128 -13.73 -6.42 8.82
C ILE A 128 -13.91 -5.03 8.22
N GLY A 129 -15.17 -4.58 8.03
CA GLY A 129 -15.48 -3.25 7.50
C GLY A 129 -15.09 -2.10 8.44
N LYS A 130 -14.80 -2.39 9.71
CA LYS A 130 -14.42 -1.40 10.74
C LYS A 130 -12.91 -1.37 11.00
N LEU A 131 -12.13 -2.21 10.32
CA LEU A 131 -10.69 -2.30 10.55
C LEU A 131 -9.98 -1.03 10.09
N LEU A 132 -8.91 -0.70 10.81
CA LEU A 132 -8.10 0.46 10.54
C LEU A 132 -6.96 0.08 9.60
N SER A 133 -6.72 0.86 8.56
CA SER A 133 -5.53 0.67 7.74
C SER A 133 -4.27 0.84 8.60
N SER A 134 -3.39 -0.15 8.51
CA SER A 134 -2.21 -0.28 9.35
C SER A 134 -0.98 -0.69 8.52
N THR A 135 0.18 -0.49 9.12
CA THR A 135 1.44 -1.03 8.63
C THR A 135 2.06 -1.87 9.74
N LEU A 136 2.56 -3.05 9.37
CA LEU A 136 3.32 -3.94 10.25
C LEU A 136 4.76 -4.01 9.73
N ALA A 137 5.71 -4.06 10.64
CA ALA A 137 7.11 -4.29 10.38
C ALA A 137 7.60 -5.45 11.25
N ILE A 138 8.32 -6.39 10.66
CA ILE A 138 8.93 -7.53 11.35
C ILE A 138 10.44 -7.37 11.28
N GLY A 139 11.08 -7.24 12.45
CA GLY A 139 12.52 -7.35 12.63
C GLY A 139 12.88 -8.69 13.28
N ASN A 140 14.17 -8.94 13.52
CA ASN A 140 14.63 -10.23 14.04
C ASN A 140 13.90 -10.65 15.33
N ASN A 141 13.99 -9.83 16.39
CA ASN A 141 13.41 -10.13 17.71
C ASN A 141 12.21 -9.25 18.07
N TYR A 142 11.66 -8.51 17.11
CA TYR A 142 10.68 -7.47 17.35
C TYR A 142 9.64 -7.42 16.25
N ILE A 143 8.41 -7.08 16.62
CA ILE A 143 7.40 -6.61 15.68
C ILE A 143 7.08 -5.16 16.00
N ALA A 144 6.73 -4.37 15.00
CA ALA A 144 6.29 -3.00 15.18
C ALA A 144 5.11 -2.74 14.27
N TYR A 145 4.11 -2.02 14.74
CA TYR A 145 2.97 -1.66 13.90
C TYR A 145 2.56 -0.22 14.11
N SER A 146 1.90 0.31 13.10
CA SER A 146 1.33 1.66 13.09
C SER A 146 -0.07 1.63 12.50
N PHE A 147 -1.00 2.39 13.09
CA PHE A 147 -2.31 2.63 12.49
C PHE A 147 -2.77 4.06 12.76
N LYS A 148 -3.58 4.58 11.83
CA LYS A 148 -4.14 5.93 11.96
C LYS A 148 -5.39 5.88 12.85
N MET A 149 -5.37 6.64 13.93
CA MET A 149 -6.53 6.84 14.80
C MET A 149 -7.57 7.77 14.15
N PRO A 150 -8.85 7.69 14.56
CA PRO A 150 -9.91 8.55 14.03
C PRO A 150 -9.66 10.06 14.20
N ASN A 151 -8.92 10.45 15.23
CA ASN A 151 -8.53 11.84 15.50
C ASN A 151 -7.46 12.39 14.54
N GLY A 152 -6.88 11.54 13.69
CA GLY A 152 -5.84 11.93 12.72
C GLY A 152 -4.42 11.52 13.11
N ASP A 153 -4.18 11.19 14.38
CA ASP A 153 -2.88 10.79 14.91
C ASP A 153 -2.53 9.35 14.51
N TYR A 154 -1.25 9.01 14.64
CA TYR A 154 -0.77 7.64 14.42
C TYR A 154 -0.39 7.00 15.75
N PHE A 155 -1.04 5.88 16.05
CA PHE A 155 -0.58 4.98 17.10
C PHE A 155 0.57 4.16 16.56
N ASN A 156 1.66 4.05 17.32
CA ASN A 156 2.81 3.22 16.96
C ASN A 156 3.25 2.42 18.18
N GLN A 157 3.59 1.15 17.99
CA GLN A 157 4.06 0.28 19.05
C GLN A 157 5.13 -0.67 18.55
N ILE A 158 6.12 -0.96 19.39
CA ILE A 158 7.09 -2.03 19.21
C ILE A 158 6.83 -3.07 20.29
N ILE A 159 6.78 -4.34 19.91
CA ILE A 159 6.59 -5.49 20.79
C ILE A 159 7.78 -6.42 20.60
N TYR A 160 8.32 -6.92 21.70
CA TYR A 160 9.38 -7.91 21.64
C TYR A 160 8.78 -9.28 21.34
N LYS A 161 9.40 -10.08 20.47
CA LYS A 161 8.89 -11.43 20.15
C LYS A 161 8.79 -12.33 21.39
N ASN A 162 9.62 -12.12 22.40
CA ASN A 162 9.54 -12.86 23.68
C ASN A 162 8.31 -12.51 24.53
N GLU A 163 7.61 -11.40 24.23
CA GLU A 163 6.35 -11.00 24.86
C GLU A 163 5.15 -11.63 24.16
N ILE A 164 5.34 -12.22 22.98
CA ILE A 164 4.30 -12.95 22.26
C ILE A 164 4.12 -14.31 22.93
N GLU A 165 2.89 -14.61 23.32
CA GLU A 165 2.50 -15.91 23.89
C GLU A 165 2.12 -16.91 22.79
N SER A 166 1.29 -16.46 21.86
CA SER A 166 0.87 -17.26 20.71
C SER A 166 0.43 -16.36 19.55
N TYR A 167 0.46 -16.91 18.34
CA TYR A 167 -0.16 -16.30 17.16
C TYR A 167 -0.92 -17.38 16.41
N ASN A 168 -2.13 -17.05 15.95
CA ASN A 168 -3.01 -18.00 15.28
C ASN A 168 -3.55 -17.39 13.99
N LEU A 169 -3.51 -18.18 12.92
CA LEU A 169 -4.29 -17.92 11.71
C LEU A 169 -5.64 -18.63 11.85
N TYR A 170 -6.72 -17.90 11.69
CA TYR A 170 -8.07 -18.48 11.73
C TYR A 170 -8.93 -17.92 10.60
N ASP A 171 -9.94 -18.69 10.23
CA ASP A 171 -10.92 -18.34 9.23
C ASP A 171 -12.17 -17.74 9.87
N ILE A 172 -12.64 -16.64 9.28
CA ILE A 172 -13.91 -16.01 9.64
C ILE A 172 -14.89 -16.30 8.52
N LYS A 173 -16.02 -16.90 8.88
CA LYS A 173 -17.12 -17.19 7.96
C LYS A 173 -18.29 -16.28 8.24
N GLY A 174 -18.81 -15.65 7.19
CA GLY A 174 -20.03 -14.85 7.27
C GLY A 174 -21.03 -15.31 6.23
N ASN A 175 -22.30 -15.37 6.63
CA ASN A 175 -23.38 -15.66 5.70
C ASN A 175 -23.47 -14.54 4.67
N GLN A 176 -23.44 -14.91 3.39
CA GLN A 176 -23.65 -13.96 2.32
C GLN A 176 -25.13 -13.95 1.95
N GLU A 177 -25.75 -12.76 1.93
CA GLU A 177 -27.07 -12.63 1.32
C GLU A 177 -26.99 -12.95 -0.17
N PHE A 178 -27.97 -13.71 -0.67
CA PHE A 178 -28.10 -14.00 -2.09
C PHE A 178 -28.20 -12.69 -2.88
N TYR A 179 -27.16 -12.43 -3.67
CA TYR A 179 -27.17 -11.31 -4.61
C TYR A 179 -27.83 -11.76 -5.91
N TYR A 180 -28.78 -11.00 -6.42
CA TYR A 180 -29.34 -11.25 -7.75
C TYR A 180 -28.73 -10.26 -8.74
N PRO A 181 -28.10 -10.72 -9.83
CA PRO A 181 -27.51 -9.84 -10.84
C PRO A 181 -28.56 -8.88 -11.40
N LYS A 182 -28.24 -7.59 -11.42
CA LYS A 182 -29.11 -6.55 -11.98
C LYS A 182 -28.62 -6.18 -13.38
N ILE A 183 -29.51 -5.67 -14.23
CA ILE A 183 -29.15 -5.21 -15.59
C ILE A 183 -27.98 -4.21 -15.59
N ARG A 184 -27.90 -3.34 -14.58
CA ARG A 184 -26.79 -2.38 -14.41
C ARG A 184 -25.42 -3.04 -14.23
N ASP A 185 -25.38 -4.27 -13.71
CA ASP A 185 -24.14 -5.00 -13.45
C ASP A 185 -23.45 -5.46 -14.75
N LEU A 186 -24.17 -5.42 -15.88
CA LEU A 186 -23.62 -5.65 -17.23
C LEU A 186 -22.77 -4.48 -17.72
N PHE A 187 -23.04 -3.27 -17.22
CA PHE A 187 -22.36 -2.05 -17.65
C PHE A 187 -21.38 -1.52 -16.59
N LEU A 188 -21.57 -1.89 -15.32
CA LEU A 188 -20.73 -1.51 -14.20
C LEU A 188 -20.33 -2.75 -13.39
N PRO A 189 -19.03 -3.08 -13.28
CA PRO A 189 -18.59 -4.25 -12.55
C PRO A 189 -18.93 -4.12 -11.08
N ASN A 190 -19.80 -5.01 -10.60
CA ASN A 190 -20.19 -5.07 -9.20
C ASN A 190 -19.36 -6.13 -8.47
N LYS A 191 -18.74 -5.74 -7.35
CA LYS A 191 -17.86 -6.61 -6.54
C LYS A 191 -18.57 -7.89 -6.08
N ARG A 192 -19.90 -7.84 -5.87
CA ARG A 192 -20.72 -8.98 -5.41
C ARG A 192 -20.90 -10.09 -6.46
N ILE A 193 -20.63 -9.81 -7.74
CA ILE A 193 -20.75 -10.81 -8.82
C ILE A 193 -19.74 -11.94 -8.62
N ARG A 194 -18.53 -11.61 -8.16
CA ARG A 194 -17.44 -12.60 -7.99
C ARG A 194 -17.74 -13.65 -6.94
N THR A 195 -18.60 -13.33 -5.97
CA THR A 195 -18.94 -14.21 -4.83
C THR A 195 -20.36 -14.76 -4.91
N LEU A 196 -21.07 -14.57 -6.04
CA LEU A 196 -22.44 -15.03 -6.27
C LEU A 196 -22.66 -16.53 -6.02
N HIS A 197 -21.67 -17.36 -6.34
CA HIS A 197 -21.74 -18.81 -6.24
C HIS A 197 -21.37 -19.34 -4.85
N LYS A 198 -20.92 -18.47 -3.94
CA LYS A 198 -20.43 -18.88 -2.63
C LYS A 198 -21.54 -18.67 -1.58
N PRO A 199 -21.93 -19.72 -0.83
CA PRO A 199 -22.93 -19.59 0.23
C PRO A 199 -22.39 -18.81 1.45
N PHE A 200 -21.08 -18.81 1.64
CA PHE A 200 -20.38 -18.08 2.71
C PHE A 200 -19.27 -17.24 2.12
N LEU A 201 -19.07 -16.06 2.71
CA LEU A 201 -17.81 -15.33 2.57
C LEU A 201 -16.84 -15.90 3.60
N GLU A 202 -15.60 -16.11 3.17
CA GLU A 202 -14.52 -16.61 4.01
C GLU A 202 -13.37 -15.61 3.92
N SER A 203 -12.82 -15.26 5.07
CA SER A 203 -11.70 -14.34 5.24
C SER A 203 -10.72 -14.92 6.25
N PHE A 204 -9.44 -14.57 6.15
CA PHE A 204 -8.42 -15.03 7.06
C PHE A 204 -7.92 -13.88 7.93
N CYS A 205 -7.71 -14.16 9.21
CA CYS A 205 -7.19 -13.21 10.17
C CYS A 205 -6.02 -13.85 10.93
N LEU A 206 -5.08 -13.00 11.33
CA LEU A 206 -3.95 -13.34 12.19
C LEU A 206 -4.16 -12.67 13.54
N THR A 207 -4.29 -13.45 14.61
CA THR A 207 -4.22 -12.96 15.98
C THR A 207 -2.81 -13.12 16.53
N ILE A 208 -2.37 -12.13 17.30
CA ILE A 208 -1.14 -12.18 18.11
C ILE A 208 -1.57 -11.90 19.55
N ALA A 209 -1.44 -12.90 20.40
CA ALA A 209 -1.69 -12.81 21.84
C ALA A 209 -0.37 -12.50 22.56
N LEU A 210 -0.40 -11.48 23.39
CA LEU A 210 0.72 -11.05 24.22
C LEU A 210 0.59 -11.60 25.63
N LYS A 211 1.73 -11.81 26.30
CA LYS A 211 1.80 -12.29 27.70
C LYS A 211 1.11 -11.37 28.71
N ASN A 212 0.83 -10.12 28.35
CA ASN A 212 0.08 -9.17 29.17
C ASN A 212 -1.46 -9.36 29.06
N GLY A 213 -1.92 -10.31 28.25
CA GLY A 213 -3.33 -10.58 27.98
C GLY A 213 -3.95 -9.75 26.85
N GLU A 214 -3.17 -8.89 26.17
CA GLU A 214 -3.65 -8.15 25.01
C GLU A 214 -3.65 -9.03 23.76
N VAL A 215 -4.74 -8.98 22.99
CA VAL A 215 -4.89 -9.67 21.71
C VAL A 215 -5.01 -8.63 20.60
N ILE A 216 -4.13 -8.77 19.61
CA ILE A 216 -4.07 -7.91 18.43
C ILE A 216 -4.45 -8.74 17.21
N SER A 217 -5.32 -8.22 16.34
CA SER A 217 -5.67 -8.89 15.09
C SER A 217 -5.23 -8.10 13.87
N PHE A 218 -4.75 -8.82 12.87
CA PHE A 218 -4.45 -8.33 11.53
C PHE A 218 -5.27 -9.07 10.49
N TYR A 219 -5.66 -8.35 9.44
CA TYR A 219 -6.38 -8.86 8.28
C TYR A 219 -5.65 -8.43 7.00
N GLU A 220 -5.40 -9.39 6.11
CA GLU A 220 -4.90 -9.17 4.75
C GLU A 220 -5.10 -10.45 3.93
N GLU A 221 -4.66 -10.45 2.67
CA GLU A 221 -4.63 -11.64 1.82
C GLU A 221 -3.88 -12.82 2.50
N PRO A 222 -4.36 -14.07 2.33
CA PRO A 222 -3.78 -15.25 2.99
C PRO A 222 -2.29 -15.42 2.72
N ASP A 223 -1.87 -15.16 1.48
CA ASP A 223 -0.46 -15.25 1.05
C ASP A 223 0.44 -14.28 1.82
N VAL A 224 -0.09 -13.11 2.22
CA VAL A 224 0.66 -12.12 3.01
C VAL A 224 0.72 -12.55 4.48
N LEU A 225 -0.40 -13.03 5.03
CA LEU A 225 -0.47 -13.51 6.40
C LEU A 225 0.42 -14.74 6.63
N GLN A 226 0.50 -15.65 5.66
CA GLN A 226 1.41 -16.79 5.71
C GLN A 226 2.88 -16.35 5.72
N LYS A 227 3.28 -15.40 4.86
CA LYS A 227 4.63 -14.82 4.89
C LYS A 227 4.97 -14.18 6.22
N ILE A 228 4.00 -13.54 6.87
CA ILE A 228 4.19 -12.95 8.20
C ILE A 228 4.45 -14.05 9.23
N ILE A 229 3.70 -15.15 9.20
CA ILE A 229 3.92 -16.30 10.08
C ILE A 229 5.30 -16.91 9.84
N ASP A 230 5.66 -17.14 8.58
CA ASP A 230 7.00 -17.65 8.23
C ASP A 230 8.12 -16.73 8.75
N ASP A 231 7.91 -15.41 8.73
CA ASP A 231 8.87 -14.42 9.27
C ASP A 231 8.87 -14.34 10.80
N LEU A 232 7.78 -14.72 11.44
CA LEU A 232 7.71 -14.89 12.89
C LEU A 232 8.48 -16.15 13.31
N ASP A 233 8.33 -17.25 12.56
CA ASP A 233 8.91 -18.58 12.79
C ASP A 233 10.42 -18.66 12.49
N ASN A 234 10.89 -18.06 11.39
CA ASN A 234 12.23 -18.32 10.83
C ASN A 234 13.37 -17.43 11.40
N LEU A 235 13.21 -16.79 12.56
CA LEU A 235 14.22 -15.91 13.17
C LEU A 235 14.23 -16.01 14.71
#